data_AF-A0A089MXI9-F1
#
_entry.id   AF-A0A089MXI9-F1
#
_cell.length_a   1.000
_cell.length_b   1.000
_cell.length_c   1.000
_cell.angle_alpha   90.00
_cell.angle_beta   90.00
_cell.angle_gamma   90.00
#
_symmetry.space_group_name_H-M   'P 1'
#
loop_
_entity.id
_entity.type
_entity.pdbx_description
1 polymer ?
#
loop_
_entity_poly.entity_id
_entity_poly.type
_entity_poly.pdbx_seq_one_letter_code
_entity_poly.pdbx_strand_id
1 'polypeptide(L)'
;MTITLLIMAIQKYLKEQLADDMLPVPSVLLGYLPQSDAGNPGYPVIKIRPAEGEGDSGQGQIQIKLQFGAQSEDDTGLIDMLNLMERVRILLLRKRVLEQKFVMDASWKMKLNEEHPAADWGGELTTTWVLPQIRPEVQI
;
A
#
# COMPACT_ATOMS: atom_id res chain seq x y z
N MET A 1 -1.28 16.00 -11.04
CA MET A 1 -0.67 15.34 -9.86
C MET A 1 -1.57 14.21 -9.31
N THR A 2 -2.13 13.36 -10.16
CA THR A 2 -3.23 12.44 -9.72
C THR A 2 -2.71 11.22 -8.95
N ILE A 3 -1.60 10.64 -9.39
CA ILE A 3 -0.98 9.45 -8.78
C ILE A 3 -0.40 9.78 -7.39
N THR A 4 0.25 10.94 -7.24
CA THR A 4 0.78 11.40 -5.95
C THR A 4 -0.31 11.55 -4.91
N LEU A 5 -1.46 12.12 -5.30
CA LEU A 5 -2.61 12.28 -4.41
C LEU A 5 -3.20 10.92 -3.99
N LEU A 6 -3.19 9.93 -4.88
CA LEU A 6 -3.63 8.57 -4.56
C LEU A 6 -2.76 7.94 -3.48
N ILE A 7 -1.43 7.93 -3.65
CA ILE A 7 -0.53 7.29 -2.66
C ILE A 7 -0.57 8.01 -1.30
N MET A 8 -0.74 9.34 -1.29
CA MET A 8 -0.96 10.11 -0.06
C MET A 8 -2.28 9.75 0.62
N ALA A 9 -3.35 9.58 -0.16
CA ALA A 9 -4.66 9.15 0.36
C ALA A 9 -4.60 7.75 0.98
N ILE A 10 -3.91 6.81 0.33
CA ILE A 10 -3.68 5.47 0.88
C ILE A 10 -2.88 5.55 2.18
N GLN A 11 -1.78 6.32 2.21
CA GLN A 11 -0.96 6.47 3.42
C GLN A 11 -1.76 7.03 4.58
N LYS A 12 -2.49 8.14 4.36
CA LYS A 12 -3.33 8.78 5.38
C LYS A 12 -4.35 7.78 5.93
N TYR A 13 -5.09 7.12 5.04
CA TYR A 13 -6.09 6.13 5.42
C TYR A 13 -5.49 4.99 6.26
N LEU A 14 -4.37 4.40 5.83
CA LEU A 14 -3.74 3.31 6.58
C LEU A 14 -3.20 3.78 7.93
N LYS A 15 -2.60 4.97 8.03
CA LYS A 15 -2.15 5.52 9.32
C LYS A 15 -3.30 5.71 10.31
N GLU A 16 -4.43 6.23 9.84
CA GLU A 16 -5.61 6.44 10.69
C GLU A 16 -6.22 5.11 11.15
N GLN A 17 -6.37 4.13 10.25
CA GLN A 17 -7.02 2.86 10.58
C GLN A 17 -6.14 1.87 11.34
N LEU A 18 -4.81 2.02 11.23
CA LEU A 18 -3.86 1.11 11.87
C LEU A 18 -3.47 1.56 13.29
N ALA A 19 -3.78 2.79 13.69
CA ALA A 19 -3.42 3.37 14.98
C ALA A 19 -4.27 2.86 16.17
N ASP A 20 -5.47 2.35 15.93
CA ASP A 20 -6.47 2.01 16.95
C ASP A 20 -6.54 0.50 17.26
N ASP A 21 -5.40 -0.18 17.31
CA ASP A 21 -5.37 -1.64 17.48
C ASP A 21 -4.38 -2.07 18.56
N MET A 22 -4.65 -3.21 19.21
CA MET A 22 -3.80 -3.82 20.24
C MET A 22 -2.52 -4.44 19.66
N LEU A 23 -2.32 -4.32 18.34
CA LEU A 23 -1.17 -4.81 17.59
C LEU A 23 -0.12 -3.71 17.38
N PRO A 24 1.16 -4.07 17.13
CA PRO A 24 2.19 -3.10 16.78
C PRO A 24 1.76 -2.24 15.58
N VAL A 25 1.82 -0.91 15.76
CA VAL A 25 1.44 0.05 14.71
C VAL A 25 2.57 0.13 13.68
N PRO A 26 2.31 -0.22 12.40
CA PRO A 26 3.35 -0.22 11.38
C PRO A 26 3.69 1.20 10.90
N SER A 27 4.96 1.40 10.57
CA SER A 27 5.43 2.58 9.85
C SER A 27 4.92 2.57 8.41
N VAL A 28 4.04 3.52 8.04
CA VAL A 28 3.50 3.63 6.66
C VAL A 28 4.24 4.70 5.86
N LEU A 29 5.02 4.29 4.86
CA LEU A 29 5.96 5.11 4.10
C LEU A 29 5.58 5.23 2.61
N LEU A 30 5.91 6.36 1.98
CA LEU A 30 5.77 6.56 0.54
C LEU A 30 7.10 6.30 -0.17
N GLY A 31 7.08 5.54 -1.27
CA GLY A 31 8.24 5.42 -2.17
C GLY A 31 9.41 4.62 -1.61
N TYR A 32 10.63 5.01 -2.01
CA TYR A 32 11.88 4.33 -1.74
C TYR A 32 12.64 5.05 -0.61
N LEU A 33 12.21 4.83 0.64
CA LEU A 33 12.84 5.31 1.88
C LEU A 33 12.82 6.84 2.08
N PRO A 34 12.86 7.33 3.34
CA PRO A 34 13.08 8.75 3.60
C PRO A 34 14.47 9.18 3.11
N GLN A 35 14.57 10.42 2.61
CA GLN A 35 15.82 11.15 2.68
C GLN A 35 16.05 11.51 4.16
N SER A 36 17.07 10.92 4.76
CA SER A 36 17.84 11.33 5.95
C SER A 36 17.94 10.26 7.02
N ASP A 37 19.07 10.30 7.70
CA ASP A 37 19.68 9.36 8.64
C ASP A 37 18.91 9.19 9.97
N ALA A 38 17.59 9.38 9.97
CA ALA A 38 16.75 9.34 11.15
C ALA A 38 16.23 7.92 11.43
N GLY A 39 17.12 7.04 11.90
CA GLY A 39 16.75 5.78 12.54
C GLY A 39 16.16 4.73 11.61
N ASN A 40 16.46 3.46 11.90
CA ASN A 40 15.71 2.35 11.32
C ASN A 40 14.22 2.59 11.65
N PRO A 41 13.29 2.69 10.66
CA PRO A 41 11.89 3.06 10.89
C PRO A 41 11.11 2.07 11.78
N GLY A 42 11.77 1.03 12.27
CA GLY A 42 11.20 -0.05 13.06
C GLY A 42 10.39 -0.98 12.18
N TYR A 43 10.26 -2.22 12.66
CA TYR A 43 9.27 -3.16 12.16
C TYR A 43 8.06 -3.19 13.10
N PRO A 44 6.84 -3.41 12.59
CA PRO A 44 6.51 -3.66 11.19
C PRO A 44 6.49 -2.39 10.31
N VAL A 45 6.64 -2.55 9.00
CA VAL A 45 6.67 -1.45 8.01
C VAL A 45 5.82 -1.75 6.78
N ILE A 46 5.16 -0.72 6.23
CA ILE A 46 4.42 -0.77 4.97
C ILE A 46 4.97 0.33 4.04
N LYS A 47 5.39 -0.03 2.83
CA LYS A 47 5.85 0.92 1.80
C LYS A 47 4.85 0.96 0.64
N ILE A 48 4.41 2.16 0.27
CA ILE A 48 3.41 2.38 -0.79
C ILE A 48 4.12 2.86 -2.05
N ARG A 49 3.98 2.12 -3.15
CA ARG A 49 4.67 2.38 -4.41
C ARG A 49 3.73 2.25 -5.61
N PRO A 50 3.64 3.26 -6.48
CA PRO A 50 3.09 3.06 -7.80
C PRO A 50 3.91 2.01 -8.57
N ALA A 51 3.25 1.21 -9.38
CA ALA A 51 3.87 0.22 -10.24
C ALA A 51 3.54 0.53 -11.71
N GLU A 52 2.65 -0.22 -12.31
CA GLU A 52 2.23 -0.07 -13.71
C GLU A 52 0.90 0.67 -13.80
N GLY A 53 0.70 1.45 -14.86
CA GLY A 53 -0.57 2.11 -15.11
C GLY A 53 -0.88 2.15 -16.59
N GLU A 54 -2.17 2.17 -16.91
CA GLU A 54 -2.68 2.22 -18.27
C GLU A 54 -3.93 3.09 -18.30
N GLY A 55 -4.27 3.61 -19.48
CA GLY A 55 -5.47 4.41 -19.64
C GLY A 55 -5.66 4.91 -21.05
N ASP A 56 -6.86 5.39 -21.32
CA ASP A 56 -7.25 5.99 -22.59
C ASP A 56 -7.90 7.37 -22.39
N SER A 57 -8.55 7.89 -23.44
CA SER A 57 -9.26 9.18 -23.41
C SER A 57 -10.43 9.23 -22.42
N GLY A 58 -10.89 8.07 -21.93
CA GLY A 58 -12.02 7.93 -21.02
C GLY A 58 -11.61 7.57 -19.60
N GLN A 59 -10.62 6.71 -19.35
CA GLN A 59 -10.34 6.26 -17.98
C GLN A 59 -8.89 5.79 -17.84
N GLY A 60 -8.26 6.15 -16.71
CA GLY A 60 -6.95 5.65 -16.33
C GLY A 60 -7.01 4.76 -15.11
N GLN A 61 -6.15 3.75 -15.06
CA GLN A 61 -5.93 2.91 -13.89
C GLN A 61 -4.45 2.77 -13.57
N ILE A 62 -4.14 2.54 -12.30
CA ILE A 62 -2.79 2.33 -11.83
C ILE A 62 -2.73 1.24 -10.76
N GLN A 63 -1.72 0.38 -10.86
CA GLN A 63 -1.37 -0.57 -9.84
C GLN A 63 -0.53 0.11 -8.75
N ILE A 64 -0.93 -0.12 -7.51
CA ILE A 64 -0.19 0.26 -6.31
C ILE A 64 0.28 -1.01 -5.61
N LYS A 65 1.59 -1.09 -5.38
CA LYS A 65 2.26 -2.11 -4.59
C LYS A 65 2.43 -1.62 -3.14
N LEU A 66 1.96 -2.43 -2.21
CA LEU A 66 2.15 -2.28 -0.79
C LEU A 66 3.16 -3.34 -0.36
N GLN A 67 4.35 -2.92 0.05
CA GLN A 67 5.42 -3.81 0.45
C GLN A 67 5.50 -3.86 1.98
N PHE A 68 5.45 -5.06 2.53
CA PHE A 68 5.39 -5.31 3.95
C PHE A 68 6.74 -5.83 4.43
N GLY A 69 7.14 -5.39 5.61
CA GLY A 69 8.25 -5.95 6.34
C GLY A 69 7.86 -6.19 7.79
N ALA A 70 8.27 -7.32 8.34
CA ALA A 70 8.19 -7.65 9.75
C ALA A 70 9.49 -8.31 10.19
N GLN A 71 9.86 -8.13 11.45
CA GLN A 71 11.03 -8.78 12.04
C GLN A 71 10.57 -9.61 13.23
N SER A 72 10.94 -10.88 13.27
CA SER A 72 10.75 -11.74 14.44
C SER A 72 11.89 -12.72 14.59
N GLU A 73 12.39 -12.88 15.81
CA GLU A 73 13.43 -13.87 16.14
C GLU A 73 12.87 -15.29 16.31
N ASP A 74 11.54 -15.43 16.33
CA ASP A 74 10.83 -16.70 16.48
C ASP A 74 10.07 -17.10 15.21
N ASP A 75 9.40 -18.25 15.28
CA ASP A 75 8.65 -18.83 14.16
C ASP A 75 7.33 -18.08 13.86
N THR A 76 6.98 -17.00 14.58
CA THR A 76 5.70 -16.28 14.36
C THR A 76 5.79 -15.20 13.29
N GLY A 77 6.98 -14.80 12.85
CA GLY A 77 7.12 -13.64 11.97
C GLY A 77 6.38 -13.77 10.62
N LEU A 78 6.22 -14.99 10.10
CA LEU A 78 5.34 -15.26 8.94
C LEU A 78 3.87 -14.96 9.25
N ILE A 79 3.39 -15.41 10.41
CA ILE A 79 2.01 -15.23 10.86
C ILE A 79 1.73 -13.74 11.07
N ASP A 80 2.64 -13.04 11.73
CA ASP A 80 2.52 -11.60 12.00
C ASP A 80 2.50 -10.78 10.71
N MET A 81 3.37 -11.12 9.76
CA MET A 81 3.36 -10.51 8.43
C MET A 81 2.04 -10.78 7.69
N LEU A 82 1.59 -12.03 7.65
CA LEU A 82 0.33 -12.39 6.96
C LEU A 82 -0.87 -11.69 7.59
N ASN A 83 -0.93 -11.61 8.92
CA ASN A 83 -1.98 -10.89 9.64
C ASN A 83 -2.00 -9.40 9.25
N LEU A 84 -0.83 -8.76 9.17
CA LEU A 84 -0.73 -7.37 8.74
C LEU A 84 -1.18 -7.18 7.29
N MET A 85 -0.75 -8.05 6.39
CA MET A 85 -1.13 -8.02 4.97
C MET A 85 -2.65 -8.18 4.80
N GLU A 86 -3.24 -9.16 5.49
CA GLU A 86 -4.68 -9.41 5.46
C GLU A 86 -5.48 -8.26 6.06
N ARG A 87 -5.02 -7.68 7.17
CA ARG A 87 -5.65 -6.50 7.78
C ARG A 87 -5.69 -5.32 6.81
N VAL A 88 -4.57 -5.00 6.17
CA VAL A 88 -4.51 -3.92 5.16
C VAL A 88 -5.41 -4.23 3.98
N ARG A 89 -5.41 -5.47 3.47
CA ARG A 89 -6.28 -5.92 2.40
C ARG A 89 -7.75 -5.69 2.73
N ILE A 90 -8.20 -6.12 3.91
CA ILE A 90 -9.58 -5.95 4.39
C ILE A 90 -9.93 -4.46 4.51
N LEU A 91 -9.05 -3.64 5.09
CA LEU A 91 -9.28 -2.21 5.25
C LEU A 91 -9.49 -1.51 3.90
N LEU A 92 -8.66 -1.82 2.91
CA LEU A 92 -8.76 -1.22 1.58
C LEU A 92 -10.02 -1.73 0.83
N LEU A 93 -10.32 -3.02 0.89
CA LEU A 93 -11.51 -3.61 0.26
C LEU A 93 -12.83 -3.18 0.91
N ARG A 94 -12.84 -2.83 2.20
CA ARG A 94 -14.01 -2.27 2.88
C ARG A 94 -14.23 -0.81 2.51
N LYS A 95 -13.14 -0.03 2.42
CA LYS A 95 -13.25 1.39 2.07
C LYS A 95 -13.60 1.60 0.61
N ARG A 96 -12.90 0.89 -0.29
CA ARG A 96 -12.93 0.94 -1.78
C ARG A 96 -12.74 2.31 -2.43
N VAL A 97 -13.24 3.38 -1.83
CA VAL A 97 -13.22 4.74 -2.37
C VAL A 97 -12.45 5.64 -1.41
N LEU A 98 -11.35 6.22 -1.89
CA LEU A 98 -10.55 7.18 -1.15
C LEU A 98 -10.76 8.59 -1.69
N GLU A 99 -10.87 9.56 -0.78
CA GLU A 99 -11.01 10.99 -1.08
C GLU A 99 -12.14 11.29 -2.10
N GLN A 100 -13.18 10.45 -2.12
CA GLN A 100 -14.34 10.53 -3.02
C GLN A 100 -14.01 10.48 -4.53
N LYS A 101 -12.79 10.07 -4.92
CA LYS A 101 -12.33 10.14 -6.32
C LYS A 101 -11.47 8.98 -6.80
N PHE A 102 -10.84 8.24 -5.89
CA PHE A 102 -10.04 7.07 -6.23
C PHE A 102 -10.80 5.82 -5.89
N VAL A 103 -11.05 4.97 -6.88
CA VAL A 103 -11.81 3.73 -6.69
C VAL A 103 -10.88 2.54 -6.86
N MET A 104 -10.77 1.72 -5.83
CA MET A 104 -10.03 0.47 -5.89
C MET A 104 -10.86 -0.59 -6.61
N ASP A 105 -10.21 -1.30 -7.53
CA ASP A 105 -10.73 -2.53 -8.12
C ASP A 105 -10.87 -3.63 -7.05
N ALA A 106 -11.81 -4.56 -7.24
CA ALA A 106 -11.98 -5.68 -6.30
C ALA A 106 -10.87 -6.74 -6.42
N SER A 107 -10.16 -6.78 -7.56
CA SER A 107 -9.04 -7.65 -7.80
C SER A 107 -7.77 -7.16 -7.11
N TRP A 108 -7.03 -8.10 -6.54
CA TRP A 108 -5.75 -7.86 -5.87
C TRP A 108 -4.88 -9.11 -6.06
N LYS A 109 -3.57 -8.92 -5.96
CA LYS A 109 -2.58 -10.02 -5.98
C LYS A 109 -1.71 -9.92 -4.76
N MET A 110 -1.33 -11.06 -4.20
CA MET A 110 -0.40 -11.13 -3.08
C MET A 110 0.78 -12.03 -3.43
N LYS A 111 1.97 -11.64 -3.00
CA LYS A 111 3.20 -12.40 -3.13
C LYS A 111 3.97 -12.36 -1.82
N LEU A 112 4.49 -13.49 -1.37
CA LEU A 112 5.47 -13.55 -0.28
C LEU A 112 6.87 -13.58 -0.90
N ASN A 113 7.87 -13.02 -0.22
CA ASN A 113 9.25 -13.22 -0.66
C ASN A 113 9.60 -14.71 -0.44
N GLU A 114 10.34 -15.29 -1.37
CA GLU A 114 10.73 -16.71 -1.30
C GLU A 114 12.01 -16.91 -0.47
N GLU A 115 12.84 -15.87 -0.42
CA GLU A 115 14.09 -15.82 0.34
C GLU A 115 14.00 -14.75 1.42
N HIS A 116 14.48 -15.11 2.61
CA HIS A 116 14.50 -14.27 3.80
C HIS A 116 15.85 -14.42 4.52
N PRO A 117 16.56 -13.33 4.82
CA PRO A 117 17.56 -13.35 5.88
C PRO A 117 16.91 -13.84 7.18
N ALA A 118 17.66 -14.53 8.04
CA ALA A 118 17.12 -14.99 9.32
C ALA A 118 16.46 -13.82 10.08
N ALA A 119 15.23 -14.03 10.56
CA ALA A 119 14.36 -13.07 11.25
C ALA A 119 13.70 -11.96 10.41
N ASP A 120 13.96 -11.82 9.10
CA ASP A 120 13.36 -10.77 8.25
C ASP A 120 12.28 -11.30 7.30
N TRP A 121 11.02 -10.98 7.58
CA TRP A 121 9.86 -11.41 6.78
C TRP A 121 9.39 -10.29 5.85
N GLY A 122 9.00 -10.64 4.63
CA GLY A 122 8.58 -9.68 3.62
C GLY A 122 7.58 -10.21 2.59
N GLY A 123 6.68 -9.33 2.16
CA GLY A 123 5.64 -9.65 1.20
C GLY A 123 5.11 -8.41 0.48
N GLU A 124 4.28 -8.62 -0.52
CA GLU A 124 3.72 -7.58 -1.38
C GLU A 124 2.23 -7.82 -1.62
N LEU A 125 1.42 -6.76 -1.50
CA LEU A 125 0.03 -6.70 -1.94
C LEU A 125 -0.07 -5.71 -3.10
N THR A 126 -0.54 -6.16 -4.25
CA THR A 126 -0.79 -5.32 -5.43
C THR A 126 -2.29 -5.07 -5.57
N THR A 127 -2.66 -3.80 -5.70
CA THR A 127 -4.05 -3.32 -5.84
C THR A 127 -4.16 -2.43 -7.07
N THR A 128 -5.27 -2.47 -7.80
CA THR A 128 -5.52 -1.59 -8.95
C THR A 128 -6.49 -0.49 -8.57
N TRP A 129 -6.20 0.74 -9.02
CA TRP A 129 -6.99 1.93 -8.69
C TRP A 129 -7.35 2.70 -9.94
N VAL A 130 -8.64 2.98 -10.10
CA VAL A 130 -9.17 3.92 -11.10
C VAL A 130 -8.80 5.34 -10.69
N LEU A 131 -8.24 6.07 -11.64
CA LEU A 131 -7.93 7.49 -11.55
C LEU A 131 -9.12 8.33 -12.05
N PRO A 132 -9.37 9.51 -11.47
CA PRO A 132 -10.39 10.43 -11.94
C PRO A 132 -10.14 10.84 -13.40
N GLN A 133 -11.21 10.97 -14.19
CA GLN A 133 -11.15 11.38 -15.59
C GLN A 133 -10.50 12.76 -15.74
N ILE A 134 -9.61 12.88 -16.71
CA ILE A 134 -9.05 14.17 -17.14
C ILE A 134 -9.89 14.64 -18.31
N ARG A 135 -10.52 15.82 -18.17
CA ARG A 135 -11.29 16.42 -19.27
C ARG A 135 -10.32 17.14 -20.23
N PRO A 136 -10.37 16.86 -21.54
CA PRO A 136 -9.63 17.65 -22.52
C PRO A 136 -10.04 19.12 -22.46
N GLU A 137 -9.08 20.02 -22.67
CA GLU A 137 -9.34 21.46 -22.69
C GLU A 137 -10.12 21.90 -23.95
N VAL A 138 -10.09 21.08 -25.01
CA VAL A 138 -10.79 21.34 -26.27
C VAL A 138 -11.74 20.18 -26.53
N GLN A 139 -13.03 20.50 -26.74
CA GLN A 139 -14.00 19.56 -27.30
C GLN A 139 -13.77 19.50 -28.81
N ILE A 140 -13.46 18.31 -29.32
CA ILE A 140 -13.35 18.04 -30.77
C ILE A 140 -14.70 17.56 -31.28
#